data_AF-A0A385NB07-F1
#
_entry.id   AF-A0A385NB07-F1
#
_cell.length_a   1.000
_cell.length_b   1.000
_cell.length_c   1.000
_cell.angle_alpha   90.00
_cell.angle_beta   90.00
_cell.angle_gamma   90.00
#
_symmetry.space_group_name_H-M   'P 1'
#
loop_
_entity.id
_entity.type
_entity.pdbx_description
1 polymer ?
#
loop_
_entity_poly.entity_id
_entity_poly.type
_entity_poly.pdbx_seq_one_letter_code
_entity_poly.pdbx_strand_id
1 'polypeptide(L)'
;MKTTPDQAIYDFCNAIYKLSLNDFEKANEPPHKASFLFQCLIQMNELKMEAGKIVSKDHTISYILDDEKYTFWIVEVPEPIDKFAFLDYLTKELTAIFYNLNDSDCKS
;
A
#
# COMPACT_ATOMS: atom_id res chain seq x y z
N MET A 1 10.90 12.68 20.49
CA MET A 1 11.55 11.49 19.91
C MET A 1 11.61 11.69 18.42
N LYS A 2 12.78 11.64 17.78
CA LYS A 2 12.86 11.64 16.31
C LYS A 2 12.40 10.26 15.85
N THR A 3 11.32 10.17 15.09
CA THR A 3 10.89 8.93 14.44
C THR A 3 11.95 8.55 13.41
N THR A 4 12.37 7.29 13.39
CA THR A 4 13.22 6.77 12.31
C THR A 4 12.39 6.74 11.02
N PRO A 5 13.01 6.83 9.83
CA PRO A 5 12.30 6.71 8.54
C PRO A 5 11.38 5.47 8.49
N ASP A 6 11.83 4.35 9.05
CA ASP A 6 11.06 3.10 9.12
C ASP A 6 9.78 3.25 9.96
N GLN A 7 9.84 3.97 11.08
CA GLN A 7 8.66 4.23 11.91
C GLN A 7 7.65 5.12 11.19
N ALA A 8 8.12 6.11 10.42
CA ALA A 8 7.24 6.99 9.66
C ALA A 8 6.48 6.25 8.56
N ILE A 9 7.14 5.33 7.84
CA ILE A 9 6.47 4.51 6.81
C ILE A 9 5.48 3.54 7.46
N TYR A 10 5.85 2.93 8.58
CA TYR A 10 4.93 2.03 9.31
C TYR A 10 3.69 2.79 9.81
N ASP A 11 3.85 3.98 10.39
CA ASP A 11 2.73 4.81 10.84
C ASP A 11 1.82 5.22 9.67
N PHE A 12 2.41 5.53 8.52
CA PHE A 12 1.68 5.80 7.28
C PHE A 12 0.90 4.57 6.78
N CYS A 13 1.51 3.39 6.78
CA CYS A 13 0.83 2.13 6.42
C CYS A 13 -0.34 1.83 7.37
N ASN A 14 -0.16 2.09 8.67
CA ASN A 14 -1.23 1.94 9.65
C ASN A 14 -2.38 2.94 9.45
N ALA A 15 -2.10 4.15 8.95
CA ALA A 15 -3.15 5.10 8.56
C ALA A 15 -3.94 4.60 7.34
N ILE A 16 -3.24 4.17 6.28
CA ILE A 16 -3.85 3.56 5.08
C ILE A 16 -4.74 2.36 5.44
N TYR A 17 -4.22 1.46 6.29
CA TYR A 17 -4.95 0.28 6.74
C TYR A 17 -6.26 0.66 7.42
N LYS A 18 -6.23 1.65 8.33
CA LYS A 18 -7.42 2.09 9.06
C LYS A 18 -8.45 2.76 8.16
N LEU A 19 -8.00 3.59 7.21
CA LEU A 19 -8.89 4.24 6.25
C LEU A 19 -9.57 3.19 5.37
N SER A 20 -8.79 2.24 4.83
CA SER A 20 -9.31 1.14 4.03
C SER A 20 -10.30 0.29 4.83
N LEU A 21 -9.98 -0.07 6.08
CA LEU A 21 -10.88 -0.84 6.93
C LEU A 21 -12.21 -0.09 7.19
N ASN A 22 -12.15 1.21 7.45
CA ASN A 22 -13.34 2.04 7.64
C ASN A 22 -14.24 2.06 6.38
N ASP A 23 -13.66 2.04 5.18
CA ASP A 23 -14.44 1.98 3.94
C ASP A 23 -15.20 0.65 3.80
N PHE A 24 -14.54 -0.47 4.12
CA PHE A 24 -15.17 -1.80 4.14
C PHE A 24 -16.24 -1.91 5.24
N GLU A 25 -15.97 -1.38 6.44
CA GLU A 25 -16.95 -1.34 7.54
C GLU A 25 -18.20 -0.55 7.16
N LYS A 26 -18.03 0.62 6.52
CA LYS A 26 -19.16 1.43 6.02
C LYS A 26 -19.94 0.75 4.91
N ALA A 27 -19.25 0.02 4.04
CA ALA A 27 -19.87 -0.78 2.97
C ALA A 27 -20.52 -2.07 3.50
N ASN A 28 -20.28 -2.43 4.77
CA ASN A 28 -20.69 -3.70 5.37
C ASN A 28 -20.15 -4.91 4.58
N GLU A 29 -18.92 -4.80 4.08
CA GLU A 29 -18.25 -5.84 3.31
C GLU A 29 -17.07 -6.43 4.10
N PRO A 30 -16.84 -7.75 4.07
CA PRO A 30 -15.66 -8.34 4.67
C PRO A 30 -14.41 -7.98 3.84
N PRO A 31 -13.28 -7.63 4.50
CA PRO A 31 -12.04 -7.32 3.79
C PRO A 31 -11.39 -8.58 3.24
N HIS A 32 -11.46 -8.77 1.92
CA HIS A 32 -10.73 -9.81 1.20
C HIS A 32 -9.37 -9.29 0.73
N LYS A 33 -8.33 -10.14 0.74
CA LYS A 33 -6.94 -9.77 0.41
C LYS A 33 -6.79 -8.82 -0.78
N ALA A 34 -7.34 -9.20 -1.93
CA ALA A 34 -7.17 -8.45 -3.17
C ALA A 34 -7.89 -7.10 -3.12
N SER A 35 -9.17 -7.07 -2.75
CA SER A 35 -9.94 -5.83 -2.68
C SER A 35 -9.41 -4.89 -1.59
N PHE A 36 -8.96 -5.44 -0.46
CA PHE A 36 -8.39 -4.67 0.63
C PHE A 36 -7.04 -4.05 0.26
N LEU A 37 -6.13 -4.81 -0.36
CA LEU A 37 -4.87 -4.28 -0.86
C LEU A 37 -5.11 -3.22 -1.95
N PHE A 38 -6.06 -3.45 -2.86
CA PHE A 38 -6.44 -2.48 -3.87
C PHE A 38 -6.90 -1.15 -3.24
N GLN A 39 -7.75 -1.21 -2.22
CA GLN A 39 -8.19 -0.03 -1.49
C GLN A 39 -7.04 0.65 -0.74
N CYS A 40 -6.10 -0.11 -0.17
CA CYS A 40 -4.91 0.45 0.46
C CYS A 40 -4.07 1.29 -0.52
N LEU A 41 -3.92 0.82 -1.76
CA LEU A 41 -3.20 1.56 -2.80
C LEU A 41 -3.96 2.80 -3.26
N ILE A 42 -5.30 2.78 -3.29
CA ILE A 42 -6.11 3.99 -3.52
C ILE A 42 -5.85 5.02 -2.42
N GLN A 43 -5.95 4.60 -1.16
CA GLN A 43 -5.72 5.47 -0.01
C GLN A 43 -4.29 6.03 0.00
N MET A 44 -3.30 5.25 -0.44
CA MET A 44 -1.93 5.73 -0.62
C MET A 44 -1.86 6.86 -1.65
N ASN A 45 -2.45 6.69 -2.84
CA ASN A 45 -2.50 7.74 -3.86
C ASN A 45 -3.12 9.02 -3.31
N GLU A 46 -4.26 8.90 -2.63
CA GLU A 46 -4.97 10.04 -2.05
C GLU A 46 -4.12 10.80 -1.03
N LEU A 47 -3.47 10.07 -0.11
CA LEU A 47 -2.69 10.68 0.96
C LEU A 47 -1.36 11.27 0.48
N LYS A 48 -0.73 10.66 -0.53
CA LYS A 48 0.52 11.16 -1.12
C LYS A 48 0.29 12.16 -2.26
N MET A 49 -0.97 12.34 -2.68
CA MET A 49 -1.36 13.13 -3.84
C MET A 49 -0.74 12.63 -5.15
N GLU A 50 -0.59 11.32 -5.27
CA GLU A 50 0.01 10.66 -6.44
C GLU A 50 -1.04 10.27 -7.46
N ALA A 51 -0.68 10.36 -8.75
CA ALA A 51 -1.51 9.94 -9.87
C ALA A 51 -1.25 8.47 -10.29
N GLY A 52 -0.97 7.60 -9.32
CA GLY A 52 -0.65 6.20 -9.58
C GLY A 52 -1.83 5.43 -10.18
N LYS A 53 -1.58 4.59 -11.17
CA LYS A 53 -2.59 3.71 -11.78
C LYS A 53 -2.56 2.33 -11.13
N ILE A 54 -3.71 1.87 -10.64
CA ILE A 54 -3.85 0.53 -10.05
C ILE A 54 -4.64 -0.36 -11.03
N VAL A 55 -4.12 -1.54 -11.34
CA VAL A 55 -4.76 -2.53 -12.22
C VAL A 55 -4.80 -3.87 -11.50
N SER A 56 -5.99 -4.43 -11.31
CA SER A 56 -6.16 -5.79 -10.81
C SER A 56 -6.35 -6.76 -11.99
N LYS A 57 -5.58 -7.85 -12.01
CA LYS A 57 -5.73 -8.92 -13.00
C LYS A 57 -5.35 -10.27 -12.40
N ASP A 58 -6.27 -11.22 -12.52
CA ASP A 58 -6.13 -12.61 -12.07
C ASP A 58 -5.66 -12.68 -10.60
N HIS A 59 -4.41 -13.09 -10.37
CA HIS A 59 -3.80 -13.25 -9.05
C HIS A 59 -2.82 -12.12 -8.70
N THR A 60 -2.89 -10.99 -9.40
CA THR A 60 -1.97 -9.87 -9.23
C THR A 60 -2.68 -8.53 -9.16
N ILE A 61 -2.08 -7.60 -8.41
CA ILE A 61 -2.38 -6.17 -8.51
C ILE A 61 -1.11 -5.49 -9.01
N SER A 62 -1.22 -4.70 -10.06
CA SER A 62 -0.14 -3.85 -10.56
C SER A 62 -0.41 -2.41 -10.15
N TYR A 63 0.57 -1.78 -9.53
CA TYR A 63 0.60 -0.35 -9.25
C TYR A 63 1.64 0.30 -10.16
N ILE A 64 1.23 1.32 -10.93
CA ILE A 64 2.09 2.03 -11.87
C ILE A 64 2.19 3.47 -11.38
N LEU A 65 3.40 3.91 -11.06
CA LEU A 65 3.71 5.25 -10.58
C LEU A 65 4.97 5.73 -11.31
N ASP A 66 4.93 6.92 -11.91
CA ASP A 66 6.04 7.53 -12.67
C ASP A 66 6.72 6.58 -13.67
N ASP A 67 5.89 5.92 -14.49
CA ASP A 67 6.30 4.91 -15.48
C ASP A 67 6.97 3.64 -14.90
N GLU A 68 7.13 3.55 -13.57
CA GLU A 68 7.56 2.35 -12.88
C GLU A 68 6.37 1.46 -12.52
N LYS A 69 6.55 0.14 -12.70
CA LYS A 69 5.52 -0.85 -12.42
C LYS A 69 5.91 -1.73 -11.24
N TYR A 70 5.10 -1.68 -10.20
CA TYR A 70 5.15 -2.52 -9.01
C TYR A 70 4.07 -3.60 -9.10
N THR A 71 4.42 -4.86 -8.86
CA THR A 71 3.48 -5.99 -8.98
C THR A 71 3.37 -6.72 -7.65
N PHE A 72 2.16 -6.83 -7.14
CA PHE A 72 1.81 -7.55 -5.92
C PHE A 72 1.14 -8.86 -6.27
N TRP A 73 1.66 -9.98 -5.76
CA TRP A 73 1.05 -11.30 -5.92
C TRP A 73 0.08 -11.57 -4.79
N ILE A 74 -1.20 -11.76 -5.09
CA ILE A 74 -2.26 -11.92 -4.06
C ILE A 74 -2.00 -13.13 -3.14
N VAL A 75 -1.31 -14.16 -3.65
CA VAL A 75 -0.93 -15.34 -2.85
C VAL A 75 0.08 -15.02 -1.74
N GLU A 76 0.87 -13.97 -1.90
CA GLU A 76 1.87 -13.50 -0.92
C GLU A 76 1.28 -12.51 0.09
N VAL A 77 0.13 -11.92 -0.23
CA VAL A 77 -0.56 -10.95 0.63
C VAL A 77 -1.13 -11.68 1.86
N PRO A 78 -0.80 -11.26 3.09
CA PRO A 78 -1.44 -11.77 4.31
C PRO A 78 -2.93 -11.46 4.34
N GLU A 79 -3.70 -12.19 5.16
CA GLU A 79 -5.11 -11.85 5.36
C GLU A 79 -5.21 -10.49 6.08
N PRO A 80 -6.10 -9.57 5.66
CA PRO A 80 -6.26 -8.27 6.34
C PRO A 80 -6.60 -8.39 7.83
N ILE A 81 -7.32 -9.45 8.22
CA ILE A 81 -7.66 -9.72 9.62
C ILE A 81 -6.42 -9.99 10.49
N ASP A 82 -5.33 -10.51 9.90
CA ASP A 82 -4.03 -10.59 10.57
C ASP A 82 -3.31 -9.25 10.41
N LYS A 83 -3.78 -8.27 11.19
CA LYS A 83 -3.36 -6.86 11.09
C LYS A 83 -1.85 -6.69 11.05
N PHE A 84 -1.11 -7.36 11.94
CA PHE A 84 0.34 -7.14 12.06
C PHE A 84 1.08 -7.73 10.86
N ALA A 85 0.75 -8.95 10.45
CA ALA A 85 1.34 -9.55 9.26
C ALA A 85 1.05 -8.71 8.00
N PHE A 86 -0.19 -8.23 7.86
CA PHE A 86 -0.57 -7.37 6.74
C PHE A 86 0.17 -6.02 6.77
N LEU A 87 0.29 -5.38 7.93
CA LEU A 87 1.02 -4.12 8.07
C LEU A 87 2.51 -4.28 7.79
N ASP A 88 3.13 -5.36 8.25
CA ASP A 88 4.54 -5.66 7.98
C ASP A 88 4.77 -5.87 6.47
N TYR A 89 3.87 -6.62 5.82
CA TYR A 89 3.87 -6.79 4.37
C TYR A 89 3.73 -5.44 3.65
N LEU A 90 2.70 -4.66 3.98
CA LEU A 90 2.44 -3.38 3.32
C LEU A 90 3.59 -2.40 3.52
N THR A 91 4.15 -2.34 4.73
CA THR A 91 5.32 -1.50 5.04
C THR A 91 6.50 -1.91 4.18
N LYS A 92 6.83 -3.20 4.10
CA LYS A 92 7.93 -3.70 3.25
C LYS A 92 7.76 -3.27 1.79
N GLU A 93 6.58 -3.45 1.22
CA GLU A 93 6.33 -3.13 -0.19
C GLU A 93 6.33 -1.62 -0.46
N LEU A 94 5.69 -0.82 0.40
CA LEU A 94 5.67 0.64 0.26
C LEU A 94 7.04 1.27 0.51
N THR A 95 7.83 0.69 1.41
CA THR A 95 9.23 1.08 1.60
C THR A 95 10.02 0.92 0.30
N ALA A 96 9.86 -0.21 -0.40
CA ALA A 96 10.54 -0.42 -1.69
C ALA A 96 10.10 0.60 -2.75
N ILE A 97 8.80 0.90 -2.82
CA ILE A 97 8.25 1.92 -3.74
C ILE A 97 8.85 3.29 -3.42
N PHE A 98 8.79 3.75 -2.17
CA PHE A 98 9.26 5.08 -1.81
C PHE A 98 10.77 5.24 -1.89
N TYR A 99 11.57 4.19 -1.65
CA TYR A 99 13.01 4.27 -1.86
C TYR A 99 13.37 4.35 -3.34
N ASN A 100 12.67 3.63 -4.23
CA ASN A 100 12.88 3.75 -5.67
C ASN A 100 12.52 5.17 -6.18
N LEU A 101 11.45 5.77 -5.66
CA LEU A 101 11.11 7.17 -5.98
C LEU A 101 12.20 8.17 -5.55
N ASN A 102 12.86 7.94 -4.41
CA ASN A 102 13.93 8.83 -3.93
C ASN A 102 15.22 8.72 -4.77
N ASP A 103 15.50 7.59 -5.41
CA ASP A 103 16.67 7.44 -6.30
C ASP A 103 16.52 8.22 -7.61
N SER A 104 15.29 8.47 -8.07
CA SER A 104 15.00 9.37 -9.21
C SER A 104 15.30 10.84 -8.92
N ASP A 105 15.19 11.28 -7.66
CA ASP A 105 15.36 12.69 -7.26
C ASP A 105 16.83 13.10 -7.04
N CYS A 106 17.77 12.15 -7.00
CA CYS A 106 19.21 12.43 -6.86
C CYS A 106 19.97 12.57 -8.20
N LYS A 107 19.27 12.63 -9.33
CA LYS A 107 19.86 12.93 -10.65
C LYS A 107 19.41 14.30 -11.14
N SER A 108 19.90 15.36 -10.49
CA SER A 108 19.91 16.73 -11.04
C SER A 108 21.27 17.40 -10.89
#